data_AF-A0AAV8CHR8-F1
#
_entry.id   AF-A0AAV8CHR8-F1
#
_cell.length_a   1.000
_cell.length_b   1.000
_cell.length_c   1.000
_cell.angle_alpha   90.00
_cell.angle_beta   90.00
_cell.angle_gamma   90.00
#
_symmetry.space_group_name_H-M   'P 1'
#
loop_
_entity.id
_entity.type
_entity.pdbx_description
1 polymer ?
#
loop_
_entity_poly.entity_id
_entity_poly.type
_entity_poly.pdbx_seq_one_letter_code
_entity_poly.pdbx_strand_id
1 'polypeptide(L)'
;MSNINWELKNCCDKDQKVFIATIGVFTVVILALWRTVLLTPFKLITVFLHETSHALACKLTCGDVEGMEVHANEGGVTKTRGGIYWIILPAGYLGSSFWGMVFILASTNLLTTRIAAGLFILALLIVLFIAQNWTLRGLCIGFIVFLAVIWVCQEMTKFKILRYVILFIGVMNSLFSVYDIYDDLISRRVHSSDAEKFAEICPCPCTGVGWGMIWGFISFIFLCASIYLGLVILS
;
A
#
# COMPACT_ATOMS: atom_id res chain seq x y z
N MET A 1 -15.03 -12.33 -25.56
CA MET A 1 -15.26 -11.57 -24.31
C MET A 1 -15.98 -12.52 -23.37
N SER A 2 -15.33 -12.95 -22.30
CA SER A 2 -16.00 -13.68 -21.22
C SER A 2 -17.08 -12.78 -20.63
N ASN A 3 -18.28 -13.32 -20.38
CA ASN A 3 -19.37 -12.58 -19.73
C ASN A 3 -18.98 -12.35 -18.27
N ILE A 4 -18.43 -11.17 -17.97
CA ILE A 4 -18.06 -10.76 -16.62
C ILE A 4 -19.34 -10.65 -15.77
N ASN A 5 -19.42 -11.40 -14.67
CA ASN A 5 -20.60 -11.43 -13.80
C ASN A 5 -20.56 -10.32 -12.76
N TRP A 6 -20.94 -9.11 -13.17
CA TRP A 6 -21.04 -7.94 -12.29
C TRP A 6 -22.06 -8.11 -11.16
N GLU A 7 -23.07 -8.97 -11.33
CA GLU A 7 -24.09 -9.19 -10.31
C GLU A 7 -23.67 -10.25 -9.27
N LEU A 8 -22.52 -10.91 -9.47
CA LEU A 8 -22.07 -12.05 -8.66
C LEU A 8 -23.17 -13.11 -8.48
N LYS A 9 -24.09 -13.26 -9.46
CA LYS A 9 -25.17 -14.25 -9.42
C LYS A 9 -24.54 -15.65 -9.40
N ASN A 10 -24.95 -16.47 -8.43
CA ASN A 10 -24.38 -17.79 -8.12
C ASN A 10 -22.93 -17.78 -7.58
N CYS A 11 -22.47 -16.70 -6.93
CA CYS A 11 -21.24 -16.75 -6.14
C CYS A 11 -21.38 -17.80 -5.01
N CYS A 12 -20.35 -18.59 -4.68
CA CYS A 12 -18.95 -18.44 -5.10
C CYS A 12 -18.32 -19.76 -5.56
N ASP A 13 -17.58 -19.71 -6.66
CA ASP A 13 -16.75 -20.82 -7.15
C ASP A 13 -15.54 -21.06 -6.22
N LYS A 14 -14.87 -22.19 -6.40
CA LYS A 14 -13.70 -22.61 -5.60
C LYS A 14 -12.62 -21.52 -5.58
N ASP A 15 -12.31 -20.91 -6.71
CA ASP A 15 -11.25 -19.89 -6.80
C ASP A 15 -11.63 -18.59 -6.08
N GLN A 16 -12.89 -18.17 -6.17
CA GLN A 16 -13.43 -17.03 -5.42
C GLN A 16 -13.39 -17.29 -3.91
N LYS A 17 -13.79 -18.49 -3.46
CA LYS A 17 -13.73 -18.89 -2.05
C LYS A 17 -12.30 -18.90 -1.52
N VAL A 18 -11.36 -19.47 -2.28
CA VAL A 18 -9.92 -19.48 -1.92
C VAL A 18 -9.37 -18.06 -1.84
N PHE A 19 -9.76 -17.17 -2.76
CA PHE A 19 -9.32 -15.78 -2.75
C PHE A 19 -9.78 -15.02 -1.49
N ILE A 20 -11.09 -15.06 -1.18
CA ILE A 20 -11.64 -14.42 0.03
C ILE A 20 -11.01 -15.03 1.28
N ALA A 21 -10.93 -16.36 1.35
CA ALA A 21 -10.35 -17.05 2.50
C ALA A 21 -8.88 -16.65 2.70
N THR A 22 -8.10 -16.51 1.63
CA THR A 22 -6.70 -16.08 1.70
C THR A 22 -6.58 -14.65 2.22
N ILE A 23 -7.40 -13.72 1.71
CA ILE A 23 -7.44 -12.34 2.20
C ILE A 23 -7.84 -12.30 3.68
N GLY A 24 -8.85 -13.08 4.09
CA GLY A 24 -9.30 -13.17 5.47
C GLY A 24 -8.20 -13.70 6.40
N VAL A 25 -7.53 -14.79 6.02
CA VAL A 25 -6.40 -15.35 6.77
C VAL A 25 -5.26 -14.34 6.87
N PHE A 26 -4.87 -13.70 5.77
CA PHE A 26 -3.82 -12.67 5.79
C PHE A 26 -4.19 -11.50 6.69
N THR A 27 -5.44 -11.04 6.63
CA THR A 27 -5.95 -9.96 7.50
C THR A 27 -5.82 -10.35 8.97
N VAL A 28 -6.27 -11.54 9.36
CA VAL A 28 -6.17 -12.03 10.75
C VAL A 28 -4.71 -12.17 11.19
N VAL A 29 -3.85 -12.75 10.34
CA VAL A 29 -2.42 -12.92 10.63
C VAL A 29 -1.73 -11.57 10.79
N ILE A 30 -2.01 -10.61 9.91
CA ILE A 30 -1.44 -9.25 9.97
C ILE A 30 -1.87 -8.55 11.26
N LEU A 31 -3.17 -8.59 11.61
CA LEU A 31 -3.67 -7.97 12.84
C LEU A 31 -3.08 -8.63 14.09
N ALA A 32 -2.99 -9.96 14.11
CA ALA A 32 -2.43 -10.70 15.25
C ALA A 32 -0.93 -10.46 15.43
N LEU A 33 -0.18 -10.39 14.33
CA LEU A 33 1.27 -10.20 14.35
C LEU A 33 1.69 -8.73 14.25
N TRP A 34 0.74 -7.78 14.25
CA TRP A 34 1.00 -6.36 14.01
C TRP A 34 2.10 -5.79 14.90
N ARG A 35 2.09 -6.14 16.19
CA ARG A 35 3.05 -5.61 17.17
C ARG A 35 4.40 -6.35 17.18
N THR A 36 4.59 -7.34 16.30
CA THR A 36 5.80 -8.16 16.27
C THR A 36 6.84 -7.63 15.30
N VAL A 37 8.11 -7.85 15.62
CA VAL A 37 9.27 -7.46 14.78
C VAL A 37 9.26 -8.17 13.42
N LEU A 38 8.55 -9.30 13.31
CA LEU A 38 8.44 -10.07 12.08
C LEU A 38 7.79 -9.27 10.95
N LEU A 39 6.81 -8.40 11.27
CA LEU A 39 6.13 -7.57 10.28
C LEU A 39 6.84 -6.24 10.01
N THR A 40 7.84 -5.85 10.81
CA THR A 40 8.59 -4.59 10.63
C THR A 40 9.07 -4.36 9.20
N PRO A 41 9.75 -5.29 8.50
CA PRO A 41 10.18 -5.03 7.11
C PRO A 41 9.00 -4.78 6.16
N PHE A 42 7.87 -5.46 6.35
CA PHE A 42 6.67 -5.25 5.54
C PHE A 42 5.98 -3.93 5.84
N LYS A 43 5.96 -3.49 7.10
CA LYS A 43 5.47 -2.15 7.47
C LYS A 43 6.34 -1.03 6.92
N LEU A 44 7.65 -1.20 6.89
CA LEU A 44 8.53 -0.21 6.28
C LEU A 44 8.26 -0.08 4.78
N ILE A 45 7.85 -1.17 4.12
CA ILE A 45 7.40 -1.11 2.72
C ILE A 45 6.09 -0.36 2.54
N THR A 46 5.14 -0.49 3.48
CA THR A 46 3.90 0.28 3.39
C THR A 46 4.15 1.76 3.61
N VAL A 47 5.03 2.13 4.56
CA VAL A 47 5.53 3.51 4.70
C VAL A 47 6.23 3.99 3.42
N PHE A 48 7.05 3.15 2.81
CA PHE A 48 7.67 3.48 1.51
C PHE A 48 6.63 3.79 0.42
N LEU A 49 5.55 3.02 0.32
CA LEU A 49 4.48 3.26 -0.66
C LEU A 49 3.67 4.52 -0.33
N HIS A 50 3.48 4.82 0.96
CA HIS A 50 2.91 6.08 1.45
C HIS A 50 3.73 7.28 0.98
N GLU A 51 5.03 7.28 1.27
CA GLU A 51 5.95 8.35 0.88
C GLU A 51 6.10 8.47 -0.65
N THR A 52 6.16 7.33 -1.34
CA THR A 52 6.18 7.32 -2.82
C THR A 52 4.91 7.95 -3.40
N SER A 53 3.78 7.84 -2.72
CA SER A 53 2.51 8.45 -3.15
C SER A 53 2.53 9.97 -2.99
N HIS A 54 3.15 10.50 -1.91
CA HIS A 54 3.43 11.94 -1.80
C HIS A 54 4.35 12.42 -2.92
N ALA A 55 5.44 11.69 -3.18
CA ALA A 55 6.40 12.03 -4.24
C ALA A 55 5.73 12.05 -5.62
N LEU A 56 4.88 11.06 -5.92
CA LEU A 56 4.14 10.98 -7.18
C LEU A 56 3.13 12.12 -7.31
N ALA A 57 2.35 12.41 -6.26
CA ALA A 57 1.41 13.52 -6.25
C ALA A 57 2.11 14.88 -6.42
N CYS A 58 3.30 15.04 -5.82
CA CYS A 58 4.12 16.23 -6.00
C CYS A 58 4.52 16.40 -7.47
N LYS A 59 5.07 15.35 -8.10
CA LYS A 59 5.43 15.40 -9.53
C LYS A 59 4.23 15.64 -10.45
N LEU A 60 3.07 15.01 -10.17
CA LEU A 60 1.84 15.21 -10.95
C LEU A 60 1.27 16.63 -10.81
N THR A 61 1.56 17.32 -9.70
CA THR A 61 1.16 18.71 -9.47
C THR A 61 2.25 19.71 -9.84
N CYS A 62 3.22 19.30 -10.67
CA CYS A 62 4.35 20.11 -11.15
C CYS A 62 5.30 20.60 -10.04
N GLY A 63 5.33 19.92 -8.89
CA GLY A 63 6.35 20.10 -7.87
C GLY A 63 7.60 19.26 -8.14
N ASP A 64 8.64 19.47 -7.34
CA ASP A 64 9.89 18.72 -7.38
C ASP A 64 10.12 17.92 -6.09
N VAL A 65 10.75 16.75 -6.21
CA VAL A 65 11.02 15.86 -5.09
C VAL A 65 12.51 15.89 -4.81
N GLU A 66 12.90 16.50 -3.70
CA GLU A 66 14.31 16.70 -3.33
C GLU A 66 14.92 15.46 -2.66
N GLY A 67 14.09 14.63 -2.05
CA GLY A 67 14.53 13.39 -1.43
C GLY A 67 13.44 12.70 -0.62
N MET A 68 13.74 11.47 -0.22
CA MET A 68 12.84 10.64 0.58
C MET A 68 13.63 9.86 1.63
N GLU A 69 13.05 9.75 2.82
CA GLU A 69 13.62 9.03 3.96
C GLU A 69 12.54 8.14 4.58
N VAL A 70 12.92 6.90 4.93
CA VAL A 70 12.07 5.98 5.70
C VAL A 70 12.87 5.45 6.86
N HIS A 71 12.36 5.61 8.07
CA HIS A 71 13.04 5.31 9.32
C HIS A 71 12.52 4.01 9.94
N ALA A 72 13.36 3.33 10.73
CA ALA A 72 13.03 2.04 11.33
C ALA A 72 11.89 2.09 12.37
N ASN A 73 11.53 3.29 12.84
CA ASN A 73 10.41 3.54 13.74
C ASN A 73 9.07 3.73 13.01
N GLU A 74 8.95 3.20 11.78
CA GLU A 74 7.74 3.28 10.95
C GLU A 74 7.39 4.72 10.51
N GLY A 75 8.32 5.67 10.63
CA GLY A 75 8.17 7.04 10.15
C GLY A 75 8.75 7.26 8.75
N GLY A 76 8.08 8.09 7.94
CA GLY A 76 8.53 8.51 6.62
C GLY A 76 8.59 10.02 6.48
N VAL A 77 9.44 10.51 5.58
CA VAL A 77 9.38 11.90 5.14
C VAL A 77 9.79 12.03 3.67
N THR A 78 8.91 12.67 2.90
CA THR A 78 9.17 13.10 1.52
C THR A 78 9.41 14.60 1.49
N LYS A 79 10.61 15.01 1.06
CA LYS A 79 10.98 16.42 0.89
C LYS A 79 10.53 16.88 -0.49
N THR A 80 9.49 17.72 -0.51
CA THR A 80 8.90 18.26 -1.74
C THR A 80 9.10 19.76 -1.83
N ARG A 81 9.36 20.26 -3.04
CA ARG A 81 9.46 21.68 -3.36
C ARG A 81 8.41 22.06 -4.39
N GLY A 82 7.45 22.90 -3.99
CA GLY A 82 6.31 23.26 -4.83
C GLY A 82 5.27 22.15 -4.95
N GLY A 83 4.41 22.24 -5.96
CA GLY A 83 3.24 21.38 -6.09
C GLY A 83 2.05 21.83 -5.25
N ILE A 84 0.95 21.11 -5.35
CA ILE A 84 -0.31 21.44 -4.66
C ILE A 84 -0.42 20.60 -3.40
N TYR A 85 -0.12 21.17 -2.24
CA TYR A 85 -0.17 20.48 -0.94
C TYR A 85 -1.52 19.84 -0.62
N TRP A 86 -2.61 20.44 -1.12
CA TRP A 86 -3.97 19.89 -1.01
C TRP A 86 -4.15 18.51 -1.68
N ILE A 87 -3.28 18.16 -2.63
CA ILE A 87 -3.28 16.85 -3.29
C ILE A 87 -2.15 15.98 -2.73
N ILE A 88 -1.00 16.58 -2.42
CA ILE A 88 0.16 15.86 -1.91
C ILE A 88 -0.13 15.22 -0.55
N LEU A 89 -0.66 15.98 0.42
CA LEU A 89 -0.89 15.48 1.79
C LEU A 89 -1.87 14.28 1.86
N PRO A 90 -3.07 14.30 1.23
CA PRO A 90 -3.93 13.11 1.25
C PRO A 90 -3.35 11.94 0.43
N ALA A 91 -2.41 12.19 -0.49
CA ALA A 91 -1.87 11.14 -1.35
C ALA A 91 -1.12 10.04 -0.59
N GLY A 92 -0.58 10.31 0.60
CA GLY A 92 0.06 9.28 1.42
C GLY A 92 -0.93 8.18 1.82
N TYR A 93 -1.92 8.53 2.64
CA TYR A 93 -2.92 7.58 3.15
C TYR A 93 -3.75 6.96 2.02
N LEU A 94 -4.26 7.80 1.10
CA LEU A 94 -5.10 7.32 -0.01
C LEU A 94 -4.30 6.51 -1.03
N GLY A 95 -3.06 6.91 -1.30
CA GLY A 95 -2.15 6.20 -2.18
C GLY A 95 -1.81 4.82 -1.64
N SER A 96 -1.58 4.69 -0.34
CA SER A 96 -1.37 3.40 0.32
C SER A 96 -2.57 2.46 0.10
N SER A 97 -3.79 2.93 0.30
CA SER A 97 -4.98 2.11 0.01
C SER A 97 -5.12 1.76 -1.48
N PHE A 98 -4.81 2.71 -2.36
CA PHE A 98 -4.85 2.50 -3.81
C PHE A 98 -3.85 1.43 -4.26
N TRP A 99 -2.57 1.53 -3.87
CA TRP A 99 -1.56 0.53 -4.19
C TRP A 99 -1.89 -0.84 -3.57
N GLY A 100 -2.50 -0.84 -2.38
CA GLY A 100 -3.02 -2.04 -1.74
C GLY A 100 -4.05 -2.75 -2.63
N MET A 101 -5.04 -2.01 -3.11
CA MET A 101 -6.03 -2.52 -4.09
C MET A 101 -5.35 -3.02 -5.37
N VAL A 102 -4.42 -2.26 -5.95
CA VAL A 102 -3.71 -2.64 -7.18
C VAL A 102 -3.00 -3.98 -7.01
N PHE A 103 -2.28 -4.19 -5.91
CA PHE A 103 -1.59 -5.46 -5.65
C PHE A 103 -2.55 -6.62 -5.38
N ILE A 104 -3.65 -6.39 -4.65
CA ILE A 104 -4.70 -7.40 -4.43
C ILE A 104 -5.28 -7.85 -5.77
N LEU A 105 -5.66 -6.91 -6.64
CA LEU A 105 -6.23 -7.22 -7.96
C LEU A 105 -5.19 -7.85 -8.90
N ALA A 106 -3.96 -7.37 -8.89
CA ALA A 106 -2.88 -7.95 -9.68
C ALA A 106 -2.56 -9.40 -9.28
N SER A 107 -2.84 -9.80 -8.04
CA SER A 107 -2.67 -11.18 -7.59
C SER A 107 -3.68 -12.16 -8.20
N THR A 108 -4.77 -11.70 -8.84
CA THR A 108 -5.79 -12.62 -9.40
C THR A 108 -5.24 -13.50 -10.52
N ASN A 109 -4.37 -12.95 -11.36
CA ASN A 109 -3.76 -13.62 -12.51
C ASN A 109 -2.24 -13.68 -12.40
N LEU A 110 -1.63 -14.74 -12.96
CA LEU A 110 -0.17 -14.92 -12.88
C LEU A 110 0.58 -13.85 -13.69
N LEU A 111 0.07 -13.50 -14.88
CA LEU A 111 0.66 -12.46 -15.71
C LEU A 111 0.64 -11.09 -15.02
N THR A 112 -0.50 -10.70 -14.47
CA THR A 112 -0.64 -9.43 -13.73
C THR A 112 0.22 -9.43 -12.47
N THR A 113 0.37 -10.57 -11.79
CA THR A 113 1.27 -10.70 -10.63
C THR A 113 2.72 -10.44 -11.02
N ARG A 114 3.19 -11.02 -12.14
CA ARG A 114 4.56 -10.78 -12.65
C ARG A 114 4.76 -9.32 -13.03
N ILE A 115 3.80 -8.71 -13.73
CA ILE A 115 3.86 -7.30 -14.09
C ILE A 115 3.93 -6.43 -12.82
N ALA A 116 3.06 -6.68 -11.84
CA ALA A 116 3.05 -5.93 -10.59
C ALA A 116 4.36 -6.08 -9.80
N ALA A 117 4.91 -7.29 -9.70
CA ALA A 117 6.21 -7.51 -9.08
C ALA A 117 7.33 -6.77 -9.82
N GLY A 118 7.30 -6.74 -11.16
CA GLY A 118 8.31 -6.06 -11.98
C GLY A 118 8.25 -4.55 -11.82
N LEU A 119 7.04 -3.97 -11.86
CA LEU A 119 6.83 -2.55 -11.59
C LEU A 119 7.22 -2.18 -10.15
N PHE A 120 6.97 -3.05 -9.19
CA PHE A 120 7.33 -2.81 -7.80
C PHE A 120 8.85 -2.85 -7.60
N ILE A 121 9.56 -3.80 -8.22
CA ILE A 121 11.05 -3.81 -8.25
C ILE A 121 11.58 -2.54 -8.92
N LEU A 122 10.98 -2.11 -10.03
CA LEU A 122 11.38 -0.88 -10.71
C LEU A 122 11.19 0.35 -9.82
N ALA A 123 10.06 0.44 -9.09
CA ALA A 123 9.82 1.53 -8.15
C ALA A 123 10.86 1.54 -7.01
N LEU A 124 11.19 0.38 -6.45
CA LEU A 124 12.23 0.24 -5.43
C LEU A 124 13.62 0.65 -5.97
N LEU A 125 13.93 0.33 -7.23
CA LEU A 125 15.16 0.75 -7.90
C LEU A 125 15.23 2.26 -8.12
N ILE A 126 14.15 2.88 -8.59
CA ILE A 126 14.10 4.34 -8.78
C ILE A 126 14.34 5.05 -7.44
N VAL A 127 13.64 4.61 -6.40
CA VAL A 127 13.80 5.21 -5.06
C VAL A 127 15.17 4.94 -4.46
N LEU A 128 15.81 3.81 -4.77
CA LEU A 128 17.17 3.53 -4.27
C LEU A 128 18.15 4.68 -4.60
N PHE A 129 17.96 5.36 -5.73
CA PHE A 129 18.76 6.54 -6.13
C PHE A 129 18.32 7.84 -5.45
N ILE A 130 17.05 7.95 -5.04
CA ILE A 130 16.47 9.14 -4.38
C ILE A 130 16.63 9.06 -2.84
N ALA A 131 16.82 7.85 -2.31
CA ALA A 131 16.89 7.57 -0.88
C ALA A 131 18.07 8.29 -0.22
N GLN A 132 17.75 9.12 0.78
CA GLN A 132 18.75 9.91 1.51
C GLN A 132 19.34 9.17 2.72
N ASN A 133 18.63 8.18 3.28
CA ASN A 133 19.06 7.42 4.45
C ASN A 133 19.39 5.95 4.14
N TRP A 134 20.28 5.36 4.94
CA TRP A 134 20.74 3.97 4.77
C TRP A 134 19.64 2.94 5.04
N THR A 135 18.68 3.25 5.92
CA THR A 135 17.55 2.36 6.22
C THR A 135 16.68 2.12 5.00
N LEU A 136 16.30 3.19 4.28
CA LEU A 136 15.53 3.06 3.03
C LEU A 136 16.33 2.35 1.94
N ARG A 137 17.62 2.65 1.79
CA ARG A 137 18.48 1.95 0.82
C ARG A 137 18.57 0.46 1.11
N GLY A 138 18.78 0.09 2.38
CA GLY A 138 18.80 -1.29 2.83
C GLY A 138 17.46 -1.99 2.62
N LEU A 139 16.36 -1.32 2.90
CA LEU A 139 15.01 -1.81 2.65
C LEU A 139 14.78 -2.08 1.15
N CYS A 140 15.12 -1.12 0.29
CA CYS A 140 15.00 -1.28 -1.16
C CYS A 140 15.82 -2.47 -1.66
N ILE A 141 17.10 -2.56 -1.31
CA ILE A 141 17.97 -3.67 -1.73
C ILE A 141 17.42 -5.00 -1.21
N GLY A 142 17.03 -5.06 0.07
CA GLY A 142 16.47 -6.25 0.69
C GLY A 142 15.22 -6.74 -0.01
N PHE A 143 14.27 -5.84 -0.31
CA PHE A 143 13.04 -6.20 -1.01
C PHE A 143 13.24 -6.52 -2.49
N ILE A 144 14.17 -5.86 -3.17
CA ILE A 144 14.54 -6.20 -4.56
C ILE A 144 15.07 -7.64 -4.61
N VAL A 145 16.02 -7.98 -3.73
CA VAL A 145 16.57 -9.35 -3.65
C VAL A 145 15.49 -10.34 -3.26
N PHE A 146 14.68 -10.03 -2.25
CA PHE A 146 13.58 -10.89 -1.80
C PHE A 146 12.60 -11.19 -2.94
N LEU A 147 12.11 -10.17 -3.65
CA LEU A 147 11.18 -10.35 -4.77
C LEU A 147 11.82 -11.08 -5.94
N ALA A 148 13.10 -10.81 -6.25
CA ALA A 148 13.83 -11.52 -7.30
C ALA A 148 13.97 -13.02 -6.97
N VAL A 149 14.31 -13.37 -5.73
CA VAL A 149 14.39 -14.77 -5.29
C VAL A 149 13.02 -15.45 -5.38
N ILE A 150 11.96 -14.81 -4.88
CA ILE A 150 10.60 -15.37 -4.96
C ILE A 150 10.14 -15.53 -6.41
N TRP A 151 10.49 -14.60 -7.30
CA TRP A 151 10.21 -14.70 -8.72
C TRP A 151 10.90 -15.92 -9.33
N VAL A 152 12.20 -16.09 -9.11
CA VAL A 152 12.95 -17.25 -9.61
C VAL A 152 12.38 -18.55 -9.05
N CYS A 153 12.09 -18.61 -7.75
CA CYS A 153 11.44 -19.77 -7.13
C CYS A 153 10.09 -20.10 -7.77
N GLN A 154 9.29 -19.08 -8.14
CA GLN A 154 8.04 -19.30 -8.85
C GLN A 154 8.25 -19.90 -10.25
N GLU A 155 9.26 -19.49 -11.00
CA GLU A 155 9.52 -20.07 -12.32
C GLU A 155 10.08 -21.49 -12.23
N MET A 156 10.82 -21.79 -11.16
CA MET A 156 11.39 -23.12 -10.92
C MET A 156 10.41 -24.12 -10.29
N THR A 157 9.31 -23.65 -9.68
CA THR A 157 8.41 -24.48 -8.88
C THR A 157 6.98 -24.40 -9.38
N LYS A 158 6.21 -25.48 -9.25
CA LYS A 158 4.76 -25.46 -9.57
C LYS A 158 3.92 -24.58 -8.62
N PHE A 159 4.49 -24.18 -7.48
CA PHE A 159 3.82 -23.35 -6.48
C PHE A 159 3.85 -21.87 -6.89
N LYS A 160 2.67 -21.24 -6.97
CA LYS A 160 2.48 -19.83 -7.33
C LYS A 160 2.78 -18.89 -6.15
N ILE A 161 4.00 -18.94 -5.61
CA ILE A 161 4.38 -18.22 -4.38
C ILE A 161 4.32 -16.69 -4.56
N LEU A 162 4.74 -16.17 -5.72
CA LEU A 162 4.74 -14.72 -5.98
C LEU A 162 3.33 -14.13 -5.86
N ARG A 163 2.31 -14.89 -6.28
CA ARG A 163 0.90 -14.48 -6.15
C ARG A 163 0.54 -14.20 -4.70
N TYR A 164 0.92 -15.10 -3.79
CA TYR A 164 0.62 -14.95 -2.36
C TYR A 164 1.43 -13.84 -1.72
N VAL A 165 2.70 -13.64 -2.13
CA VAL A 165 3.53 -12.54 -1.63
C VAL A 165 2.98 -11.18 -2.06
N ILE A 166 2.62 -11.01 -3.33
CA ILE A 166 2.02 -9.76 -3.83
C ILE A 166 0.65 -9.52 -3.19
N LEU A 167 -0.18 -10.56 -3.03
CA LEU A 167 -1.44 -10.45 -2.31
C LEU A 167 -1.23 -10.03 -0.86
N PHE A 168 -0.25 -10.62 -0.17
CA PHE A 168 0.09 -10.28 1.21
C PHE A 168 0.53 -8.81 1.34
N ILE A 169 1.40 -8.33 0.46
CA ILE A 169 1.82 -6.92 0.41
C ILE A 169 0.61 -6.01 0.16
N GLY A 170 -0.29 -6.40 -0.75
CA GLY A 170 -1.50 -5.61 -1.05
C GLY A 170 -2.48 -5.51 0.13
N VAL A 171 -2.74 -6.63 0.82
CA VAL A 171 -3.57 -6.66 2.03
C VAL A 171 -2.91 -5.83 3.14
N MET A 172 -1.60 -5.99 3.32
CA MET A 172 -0.82 -5.25 4.29
C MET A 172 -0.89 -3.74 4.05
N ASN A 173 -0.73 -3.27 2.81
CA ASN A 173 -0.79 -1.85 2.47
C ASN A 173 -2.19 -1.25 2.66
N SER A 174 -3.23 -2.03 2.35
CA SER A 174 -4.63 -1.62 2.55
C SER A 174 -4.93 -1.44 4.04
N LEU A 175 -4.54 -2.41 4.87
CA LEU A 175 -4.72 -2.35 6.33
C LEU A 175 -3.84 -1.30 6.99
N PHE A 176 -2.63 -1.07 6.46
CA PHE A 176 -1.69 -0.09 6.99
C PHE A 176 -2.28 1.30 7.00
N SER A 177 -2.89 1.76 5.91
CA SER A 177 -3.51 3.10 5.88
C SER A 177 -4.52 3.33 7.02
N VAL A 178 -5.30 2.31 7.39
CA VAL A 178 -6.27 2.39 8.49
C VAL A 178 -5.57 2.38 9.85
N TYR A 179 -4.56 1.53 10.03
CA TYR A 179 -3.80 1.46 11.27
C TYR A 179 -2.99 2.73 11.50
N ASP A 180 -2.37 3.27 10.46
CA ASP A 180 -1.52 4.46 10.51
C ASP A 180 -2.33 5.68 10.93
N ILE A 181 -3.53 5.86 10.34
CA ILE A 181 -4.51 6.88 10.77
C ILE A 181 -4.89 6.70 12.24
N TYR A 182 -5.14 5.47 12.69
CA TYR A 182 -5.45 5.19 14.08
C TYR A 182 -4.27 5.52 15.02
N ASP A 183 -3.06 5.10 14.66
CA ASP A 183 -1.89 5.28 15.51
C ASP A 183 -1.45 6.75 15.57
N ASP A 184 -1.46 7.45 14.44
CA ASP A 184 -1.08 8.86 14.33
C ASP A 184 -2.07 9.79 15.02
N LEU A 185 -3.38 9.58 14.83
CA LEU A 185 -4.40 10.56 15.25
C LEU A 185 -5.07 10.23 16.59
N ILE A 186 -5.11 8.96 16.97
CA ILE A 186 -5.84 8.52 18.18
C ILE A 186 -4.86 8.07 19.26
N SER A 187 -3.88 7.23 18.90
CA SER A 187 -2.95 6.62 19.86
C SER A 187 -1.83 7.58 20.29
N ARG A 188 -1.11 8.17 19.33
CA ARG A 188 0.09 9.00 19.60
C ARG A 188 -0.17 10.51 19.48
N ARG A 189 -1.21 10.94 18.77
CA ARG A 189 -1.52 12.35 18.45
C ARG A 189 -0.29 13.09 17.92
N VAL A 190 0.29 12.58 16.85
CA VAL A 190 1.46 13.17 16.22
C VAL A 190 1.04 14.45 15.50
N HIS A 191 1.38 15.60 16.08
CA HIS A 191 1.08 16.93 15.53
C HIS A 191 1.69 17.20 14.14
N SER A 192 2.60 16.35 13.66
CA SER A 192 3.23 16.45 12.34
C SER A 192 2.69 15.48 11.29
N SER A 193 1.60 14.75 11.58
CA SER A 193 0.95 13.83 10.64
C SER A 193 0.36 14.58 9.43
N ASP A 194 0.15 13.88 8.31
CA ASP A 194 -0.36 14.51 7.09
C ASP A 194 -1.77 15.08 7.26
N ALA A 195 -2.58 14.45 8.12
CA ALA A 195 -3.93 14.91 8.43
C ALA A 195 -3.94 16.19 9.29
N GLU A 196 -3.02 16.32 10.25
CA GLU A 196 -2.86 17.57 11.02
C GLU A 196 -2.30 18.69 10.12
N LYS A 197 -1.28 18.42 9.30
CA LYS A 197 -0.77 19.39 8.31
C LYS A 197 -1.84 19.83 7.31
N PHE A 198 -2.72 18.91 6.91
CA PHE A 198 -3.81 19.24 6.01
C PHE A 198 -4.86 20.10 6.70
N ALA A 199 -5.16 19.83 7.97
CA ALA A 199 -6.05 20.66 8.77
C ALA A 199 -5.53 22.10 8.94
N GLU A 200 -4.22 22.30 9.10
CA GLU A 200 -3.61 23.65 9.20
C GLU A 200 -3.76 24.47 7.90
N ILE A 201 -3.73 23.81 6.75
CA ILE A 201 -3.89 24.46 5.43
C ILE A 201 -5.37 24.63 5.07
N CYS A 202 -6.26 23.84 5.68
CA CYS A 202 -7.68 23.85 5.39
C CYS A 202 -8.38 25.03 6.08
N PRO A 203 -9.12 25.89 5.34
CA PRO A 203 -9.86 27.00 5.95
C PRO A 203 -11.12 26.57 6.72
N CYS A 204 -11.44 25.27 6.81
CA CYS A 204 -12.57 24.77 7.63
C CYS A 204 -12.12 24.49 9.08
N PRO A 205 -13.02 24.59 10.07
CA PRO A 205 -12.72 24.28 11.48
C PRO A 205 -12.62 22.77 11.75
N CYS A 206 -12.02 22.01 10.83
CA CYS A 206 -11.93 20.57 10.88
C CYS A 206 -10.58 20.16 11.49
N THR A 207 -10.59 19.42 12.60
CA THR A 207 -9.37 18.88 13.23
C THR A 207 -8.72 17.80 12.35
N GLY A 208 -7.41 17.55 12.48
CA GLY A 208 -6.72 16.48 11.75
C GLY A 208 -7.37 15.10 11.94
N VAL A 209 -7.89 14.81 13.15
CA VAL A 209 -8.72 13.62 13.43
C VAL A 209 -9.91 13.47 12.47
N GLY A 210 -10.57 14.58 12.11
CA GLY A 210 -11.72 14.59 11.20
C GLY A 210 -11.34 14.19 9.78
N TRP A 211 -10.24 14.75 9.26
CA TRP A 211 -9.69 14.38 7.96
C TRP A 211 -9.19 12.94 7.93
N GLY A 212 -8.53 12.50 9.01
CA GLY A 212 -8.14 11.11 9.17
C GLY A 212 -9.31 10.13 9.14
N MET A 213 -10.42 10.43 9.80
CA MET A 213 -11.61 9.58 9.73
C MET A 213 -12.18 9.50 8.30
N ILE A 214 -12.21 10.61 7.58
CA ILE A 214 -12.66 10.64 6.18
C ILE A 214 -11.75 9.77 5.31
N TRP A 215 -10.44 9.96 5.41
CA TRP A 215 -9.50 9.17 4.61
C TRP A 215 -9.49 7.71 5.01
N GLY A 216 -9.61 7.38 6.30
CA GLY A 216 -9.74 6.01 6.79
C GLY A 216 -11.00 5.33 6.25
N PHE A 217 -12.11 6.05 6.13
CA PHE A 217 -13.32 5.54 5.49
C PHE A 217 -13.11 5.28 3.98
N ILE A 218 -12.43 6.19 3.28
CA ILE A 218 -12.07 5.99 1.87
C ILE A 218 -11.13 4.77 1.72
N SER A 219 -10.16 4.62 2.60
CA SER A 219 -9.26 3.46 2.65
C SER A 219 -10.02 2.15 2.83
N PHE A 220 -11.03 2.14 3.69
CA PHE A 220 -11.91 0.98 3.87
C PHE A 220 -12.72 0.67 2.59
N ILE A 221 -13.22 1.70 1.90
CA ILE A 221 -13.89 1.53 0.60
C ILE A 221 -12.94 0.89 -0.42
N PHE A 222 -11.69 1.33 -0.50
CA PHE A 222 -10.68 0.72 -1.39
C PHE A 222 -10.48 -0.78 -1.10
N LEU A 223 -10.43 -1.17 0.18
CA LEU A 223 -10.33 -2.58 0.56
C LEU A 223 -11.56 -3.37 0.12
N CYS A 224 -12.77 -2.89 0.42
CA CYS A 224 -14.01 -3.54 0.01
C CYS A 224 -14.14 -3.63 -1.52
N ALA A 225 -13.79 -2.56 -2.23
CA ALA A 225 -13.78 -2.50 -3.69
C ALA A 225 -12.77 -3.49 -4.28
N SER A 226 -11.58 -3.64 -3.66
CA SER A 226 -10.57 -4.60 -4.10
C SER A 226 -11.06 -6.05 -4.02
N ILE A 227 -11.79 -6.40 -2.96
CA ILE A 227 -12.37 -7.74 -2.79
C ILE A 227 -13.48 -7.95 -3.82
N TYR A 228 -14.39 -6.99 -3.95
CA TYR A 228 -15.49 -7.06 -4.91
C TYR A 228 -15.00 -7.20 -6.36
N LEU A 229 -14.10 -6.31 -6.80
CA LEU A 229 -13.51 -6.36 -8.13
C LEU A 229 -12.70 -7.64 -8.34
N GLY A 230 -11.98 -8.12 -7.31
CA GLY A 230 -11.29 -9.40 -7.38
C GLY A 230 -12.24 -10.58 -7.61
N LEU A 231 -13.42 -10.56 -6.98
CA LEU A 231 -14.46 -11.58 -7.19
C LEU A 231 -15.06 -11.53 -8.59
N VAL A 232 -15.29 -10.32 -9.11
CA VAL A 232 -15.79 -10.12 -10.48
C VAL A 232 -14.75 -10.55 -11.53
N ILE A 233 -13.46 -10.37 -11.26
CA ILE A 233 -12.38 -10.85 -12.16
C ILE A 233 -12.29 -12.38 -12.15
N LEU A 234 -12.62 -13.02 -11.02
CA LEU A 234 -12.56 -14.47 -10.83
C LEU A 234 -13.87 -15.19 -11.16
N SER A 235 -14.95 -14.46 -11.51
CA SER A 235 -16.23 -15.03 -11.95
C SER A 235 -16.21 -15.37 -13.44
#